data_AF-A0A1G8AY57-F1
#
_entry.id   AF-A0A1G8AY57-F1
#
_cell.length_a   1.000
_cell.length_b   1.000
_cell.length_c   1.000
_cell.angle_alpha   90.00
_cell.angle_beta   90.00
_cell.angle_gamma   90.00
#
_symmetry.space_group_name_H-M   'P 1'
#
loop_
_entity.id
_entity.type
_entity.pdbx_description
1 polymer ?
#
loop_
_entity_poly.entity_id
_entity_poly.type
_entity_poly.pdbx_seq_one_letter_code
_entity_poly.pdbx_strand_id
1 'polypeptide(L)'
;MGLFNWGQSQEDKQEYEALKSELATLENRLDTFLAKLNERVDVLLSGFIEEAPAVMAEDDRFGQAYYRFSSAMKGQTANMREKLREVLEKQIEPVYSRYSDTLSVGSEAYNMLREWRNRCADKANEWEEQLHHRVEETTELVERKDYEPVFEEMMNNYWQQCQSVNCRQCGANLSIKQVYYYSAYVACSHCQTQNIFEPGTIARDIEHTARKLAEQRSKHFMDAHEQRNREERDLYQQMHELQLTLSMDERMSKRGAKYEQLLSLEAKRVQAENEAPELLDKYYRNIFDELNKLLPDLEEHHEKFFLSLQANYKRYDGKRSTNL
;
A
#
# COMPACT_ATOMS: atom_id res chain seq x y z
N MET A 1 -25.42 42.89 15.48
CA MET A 1 -24.74 42.75 14.17
C MET A 1 -23.86 43.98 13.98
N GLY A 2 -22.62 43.91 14.46
CA GLY A 2 -21.61 44.95 14.21
C GLY A 2 -20.81 44.52 12.98
N LEU A 3 -20.91 45.29 11.90
CA LEU A 3 -20.06 45.17 10.71
C LEU A 3 -18.69 45.78 11.07
N PHE A 4 -17.75 44.97 11.56
CA PHE A 4 -16.36 45.41 11.69
C PHE A 4 -15.70 45.33 10.32
N ASN A 5 -15.50 46.49 9.71
CA ASN A 5 -14.77 46.66 8.46
C ASN A 5 -13.29 46.84 8.80
N TRP A 6 -12.57 45.73 8.91
CA TRP A 6 -11.14 45.72 9.23
C TRP A 6 -10.35 46.38 8.10
N GLY A 7 -9.63 47.48 8.39
CA GLY A 7 -8.67 48.04 7.43
C GLY A 7 -8.47 49.55 7.45
N GLN A 8 -9.02 50.30 8.41
CA GLN A 8 -8.86 51.77 8.43
C GLN A 8 -8.34 52.35 9.76
N SER A 9 -8.31 51.58 10.85
CA SER A 9 -7.83 52.06 12.15
C SER A 9 -6.44 51.50 12.52
N GLN A 10 -5.73 52.18 13.44
CA GLN A 10 -4.44 51.69 13.99
C GLN A 10 -4.65 50.44 14.87
N GLU A 11 -5.86 50.26 15.42
CA GLU A 11 -6.27 49.10 16.22
C GLU A 11 -6.47 47.85 15.33
N ASP A 12 -7.10 47.98 14.15
CA ASP A 12 -7.30 46.86 13.21
C ASP A 12 -5.95 46.24 12.77
N LYS A 13 -4.93 47.08 12.61
CA LYS A 13 -3.57 46.62 12.26
C LYS A 13 -2.90 45.87 13.41
N GLN A 14 -3.12 46.29 14.65
CA GLN A 14 -2.58 45.59 15.82
C GLN A 14 -3.27 44.25 16.02
N GLU A 15 -4.58 44.18 15.84
CA GLU A 15 -5.32 42.93 15.98
C GLU A 15 -5.02 41.94 14.84
N TYR A 16 -4.75 42.42 13.61
CA TYR A 16 -4.30 41.59 12.49
C TYR A 16 -2.93 40.95 12.74
N GLU A 17 -1.96 41.73 13.24
CA GLU A 17 -0.63 41.21 13.60
C GLU A 17 -0.69 40.27 14.82
N ALA A 18 -1.59 40.54 15.78
CA ALA A 18 -1.82 39.64 16.91
C ALA A 18 -2.36 38.28 16.45
N LEU A 19 -3.35 38.28 15.56
CA LEU A 19 -3.89 37.06 14.94
C LEU A 19 -2.77 36.29 14.23
N LYS A 20 -2.03 36.96 13.34
CA LYS A 20 -0.93 36.35 12.58
C LYS A 20 0.13 35.69 13.49
N SER A 21 0.49 36.36 14.57
CA SER A 21 1.44 35.84 15.57
C SER A 21 0.90 34.61 16.31
N GLU A 22 -0.38 34.62 16.68
CA GLU A 22 -1.03 33.46 17.31
C GLU A 22 -1.08 32.25 16.38
N LEU A 23 -1.50 32.46 15.12
CA LEU A 23 -1.56 31.40 14.11
C LEU A 23 -0.18 30.77 13.87
N ALA A 24 0.86 31.60 13.73
CA ALA A 24 2.23 31.13 13.56
C ALA A 24 2.74 30.36 14.80
N THR A 25 2.37 30.78 16.01
CA THR A 25 2.75 30.09 17.25
C THR A 25 2.11 28.70 17.33
N LEU A 26 0.84 28.58 16.97
CA LEU A 26 0.14 27.29 16.96
C LEU A 26 0.66 26.37 15.85
N GLU A 27 0.96 26.92 14.69
CA GLU A 27 1.55 26.17 13.57
C GLU A 27 2.93 25.59 13.97
N ASN A 28 3.82 26.39 14.59
CA ASN A 28 5.10 25.91 15.10
C ASN A 28 4.97 24.84 16.20
N ARG A 29 3.92 24.95 17.04
CA ARG A 29 3.62 23.93 18.07
C ARG A 29 3.19 22.62 17.44
N LEU A 30 2.39 22.67 16.38
CA LEU A 30 2.00 21.49 15.60
C LEU A 30 3.24 20.85 14.96
N ASP A 31 4.11 21.62 14.34
CA ASP A 31 5.36 21.12 13.73
C ASP A 31 6.25 20.41 14.76
N THR A 32 6.42 21.02 15.94
CA THR A 32 7.20 20.42 17.04
C THR A 32 6.54 19.13 17.55
N PHE A 33 5.21 19.09 17.59
CA PHE A 33 4.47 17.91 18.02
C PHE A 33 4.60 16.76 17.00
N LEU A 34 4.46 17.05 15.71
CA LEU A 34 4.65 16.08 14.62
C LEU A 34 6.07 15.52 14.61
N ALA A 35 7.10 16.35 14.81
CA ALA A 35 8.49 15.88 14.92
C ALA A 35 8.67 14.87 16.06
N LYS A 36 8.09 15.14 17.24
CA LYS A 36 8.12 14.20 18.38
C LYS A 36 7.35 12.91 18.12
N LEU A 37 6.24 13.00 17.38
CA LEU A 37 5.51 11.80 16.97
C LEU A 37 6.36 10.97 16.01
N ASN A 38 7.06 11.59 15.06
CA ASN A 38 7.97 10.90 14.15
C ASN A 38 9.08 10.16 14.90
N GLU A 39 9.75 10.83 15.85
CA GLU A 39 10.76 10.18 16.70
C GLU A 39 10.20 8.96 17.44
N ARG A 40 8.96 9.07 17.95
CA ARG A 40 8.30 7.96 18.65
C ARG A 40 7.94 6.81 17.70
N VAL A 41 7.54 7.12 16.47
CA VAL A 41 7.29 6.12 15.43
C VAL A 41 8.60 5.43 15.05
N ASP A 42 9.70 6.17 14.88
CA ASP A 42 11.03 5.61 14.60
C ASP A 42 11.44 4.58 15.65
N VAL A 43 11.31 4.93 16.92
CA VAL A 43 11.65 4.03 18.04
C VAL A 43 10.76 2.80 18.05
N LEU A 44 9.44 2.97 17.84
CA LEU A 44 8.49 1.85 17.82
C LEU A 44 8.78 0.89 16.67
N LEU A 45 8.96 1.39 15.46
CA LEU A 45 9.20 0.57 14.27
C LEU A 45 10.56 -0.11 14.33
N SER A 46 11.61 0.58 14.80
CA SER A 46 12.93 -0.04 14.98
C SER A 46 12.89 -1.18 15.99
N GLY A 47 12.25 -0.98 17.15
CA GLY A 47 12.08 -2.05 18.14
C GLY A 47 11.25 -3.23 17.61
N PHE A 48 10.22 -2.95 16.80
CA PHE A 48 9.45 -4.00 16.13
C PHE A 48 10.31 -4.82 15.17
N ILE A 49 11.16 -4.17 14.36
CA ILE A 49 12.08 -4.85 13.43
C ILE A 49 13.08 -5.74 14.16
N GLU A 50 13.62 -5.27 15.29
CA GLU A 50 14.60 -6.02 16.08
C GLU A 50 13.99 -7.23 16.79
N GLU A 51 12.79 -7.10 17.36
CA GLU A 51 12.17 -8.12 18.19
C GLU A 51 11.35 -9.15 17.39
N ALA A 52 10.74 -8.74 16.27
CA ALA A 52 9.82 -9.60 15.54
C ALA A 52 10.42 -10.94 15.05
N PRO A 53 11.69 -11.02 14.58
CA PRO A 53 12.29 -12.30 14.18
C PRO A 53 12.34 -13.33 15.31
N ALA A 54 12.62 -12.89 16.55
CA ALA A 54 12.62 -13.78 17.72
C ALA A 54 11.21 -14.28 18.04
N VAL A 55 10.21 -13.38 17.99
CA VAL A 55 8.80 -13.75 18.16
C VAL A 55 8.34 -14.75 17.10
N MET A 56 8.74 -14.56 15.85
CA MET A 56 8.40 -15.44 14.73
C MET A 56 9.10 -16.80 14.81
N ALA A 57 10.31 -16.88 15.37
CA ALA A 57 11.06 -18.12 15.53
C ALA A 57 10.45 -19.04 16.59
N GLU A 58 9.86 -18.46 17.64
CA GLU A 58 9.18 -19.20 18.72
C GLU A 58 7.68 -19.41 18.44
N ASP A 59 7.17 -18.94 17.30
CA ASP A 59 5.75 -18.95 17.00
C ASP A 59 5.23 -20.34 16.61
N ASP A 60 3.93 -20.55 16.83
CA ASP A 60 3.27 -21.76 16.37
C ASP A 60 3.08 -21.77 14.85
N ARG A 61 2.71 -22.93 14.29
CA ARG A 61 2.40 -23.07 12.85
C ARG A 61 1.36 -22.04 12.36
N PHE A 62 0.55 -21.49 13.26
CA PHE A 62 -0.53 -20.56 12.97
C PHE A 62 -0.13 -19.08 13.09
N GLY A 63 1.08 -18.77 13.56
CA GLY A 63 1.59 -17.40 13.62
C GLY A 63 0.91 -16.52 14.68
N GLN A 64 0.36 -17.12 15.75
CA GLN A 64 -0.45 -16.37 16.71
C GLN A 64 0.35 -15.37 17.54
N ALA A 65 1.58 -15.70 17.90
CA ALA A 65 2.43 -14.83 18.71
C ALA A 65 2.80 -13.58 17.91
N TYR A 66 3.24 -13.77 16.66
CA TYR A 66 3.53 -12.69 15.73
C TYR A 66 2.30 -11.85 15.44
N TYR A 67 1.13 -12.46 15.19
CA TYR A 67 -0.10 -11.71 14.96
C TYR A 67 -0.44 -10.78 16.13
N ARG A 68 -0.32 -11.25 17.37
CA ARG A 68 -0.54 -10.42 18.56
C ARG A 68 0.50 -9.30 18.68
N PHE A 69 1.76 -9.61 18.40
CA PHE A 69 2.86 -8.65 18.41
C PHE A 69 2.67 -7.53 17.37
N SER A 70 2.38 -7.89 16.12
CA SER A 70 2.04 -6.95 15.04
C SER A 70 0.79 -6.12 15.37
N SER A 71 -0.24 -6.74 15.94
CA SER A 71 -1.45 -6.04 16.39
C SER A 71 -1.16 -5.01 17.49
N ALA A 72 -0.24 -5.31 18.42
CA ALA A 72 0.16 -4.37 19.46
C ALA A 72 0.88 -3.15 18.88
N MET A 73 1.79 -3.35 17.91
CA MET A 73 2.44 -2.26 17.18
C MET A 73 1.41 -1.39 16.45
N LYS A 74 0.48 -2.00 15.70
CA LYS A 74 -0.60 -1.28 15.00
C LYS A 74 -1.52 -0.52 15.96
N GLY A 75 -1.76 -1.06 17.17
CA GLY A 75 -2.50 -0.37 18.22
C GLY A 75 -1.77 0.88 18.74
N GLN A 76 -0.46 0.82 18.89
CA GLN A 76 0.35 1.97 19.30
C GLN A 76 0.38 3.07 18.24
N THR A 77 0.49 2.72 16.95
CA THR A 77 0.43 3.70 15.86
C THR A 77 -0.95 4.33 15.73
N ALA A 78 -2.02 3.56 15.91
CA ALA A 78 -3.38 4.09 15.97
C ALA A 78 -3.58 5.09 17.12
N ASN A 79 -2.99 4.83 18.30
CA ASN A 79 -3.02 5.77 19.42
C ASN A 79 -2.31 7.10 19.07
N MET A 80 -1.22 7.07 18.31
CA MET A 80 -0.53 8.29 17.87
C MET A 80 -1.37 9.10 16.89
N ARG A 81 -2.07 8.44 15.96
CA ARG A 81 -3.05 9.10 15.06
C ARG A 81 -4.16 9.78 15.86
N GLU A 82 -4.70 9.10 16.86
CA GLU A 82 -5.75 9.67 17.71
C GLU A 82 -5.26 10.92 18.44
N LYS A 83 -4.03 10.91 18.97
CA LYS A 83 -3.44 12.10 19.59
C LYS A 83 -3.29 13.27 18.63
N LEU A 84 -2.94 13.02 17.36
CA LEU A 84 -2.88 14.07 16.35
C LEU A 84 -4.27 14.66 16.10
N ARG A 85 -5.29 13.81 15.95
CA ARG A 85 -6.68 14.25 15.80
C ARG A 85 -7.13 15.10 16.98
N GLU A 86 -6.85 14.66 18.21
CA GLU A 86 -7.15 15.44 19.41
C GLU A 86 -6.47 16.82 19.41
N VAL A 87 -5.22 16.93 18.92
CA VAL A 87 -4.54 18.23 18.81
C VAL A 87 -5.26 19.14 17.80
N LEU A 88 -5.66 18.61 16.65
CA LEU A 88 -6.42 19.38 15.65
C LEU A 88 -7.77 19.85 16.23
N GLU A 89 -8.53 18.94 16.85
CA GLU A 89 -9.85 19.23 17.40
C GLU A 89 -9.81 20.19 18.59
N LYS A 90 -8.79 20.09 19.46
CA LYS A 90 -8.73 20.87 20.71
C LYS A 90 -7.92 22.16 20.59
N GLN A 91 -7.02 22.28 19.62
CA GLN A 91 -6.12 23.43 19.50
C GLN A 91 -6.28 24.21 18.20
N ILE A 92 -6.56 23.55 17.08
CA ILE A 92 -6.65 24.20 15.76
C ILE A 92 -8.09 24.63 15.45
N GLU A 93 -9.04 23.70 15.52
CA GLU A 93 -10.44 23.95 15.17
C GLU A 93 -11.12 25.04 16.03
N PRO A 94 -10.88 25.15 17.35
CA PRO A 94 -11.47 26.19 18.18
C PRO A 94 -11.00 27.60 17.80
N VAL A 95 -9.74 27.74 17.36
CA VAL A 95 -9.17 29.02 16.92
C VAL A 95 -9.79 29.44 15.59
N TYR A 96 -9.93 28.50 14.66
CA TYR A 96 -10.67 28.74 13.42
C TYR A 96 -12.10 29.18 13.68
N SER A 97 -12.85 28.40 14.48
CA SER A 97 -14.24 28.70 14.83
C SER A 97 -14.38 30.09 15.45
N ARG A 98 -13.50 30.45 16.40
CA ARG A 98 -13.50 31.75 17.09
C ARG A 98 -13.42 32.95 16.15
N TYR A 99 -12.60 32.85 15.10
CA TYR A 99 -12.39 33.96 14.16
C TYR A 99 -13.26 33.88 12.92
N SER A 100 -13.73 32.70 12.53
CA SER A 100 -14.52 32.51 11.31
C SER A 100 -15.86 33.26 11.32
N ASP A 101 -16.50 33.39 12.49
CA ASP A 101 -17.77 34.11 12.65
C ASP A 101 -17.60 35.63 12.77
N THR A 102 -16.41 36.09 13.13
CA THR A 102 -16.11 37.51 13.38
C THR A 102 -15.49 38.21 12.19
N LEU A 103 -14.76 37.47 11.36
CA LEU A 103 -14.12 37.99 10.15
C LEU A 103 -15.10 38.00 8.98
N SER A 104 -15.07 39.08 8.19
CA SER A 104 -15.87 39.16 6.98
C SER A 104 -15.37 38.16 5.93
N VAL A 105 -16.29 37.36 5.37
CA VAL A 105 -15.98 36.39 4.32
C VAL A 105 -15.35 37.11 3.12
N GLY A 106 -14.17 36.64 2.70
CA GLY A 106 -13.40 37.22 1.59
C GLY A 106 -12.45 38.34 1.98
N SER A 107 -12.41 38.76 3.26
CA SER A 107 -11.36 39.65 3.76
C SER A 107 -9.98 38.99 3.76
N GLU A 108 -8.91 39.79 3.73
CA GLU A 108 -7.53 39.29 3.79
C GLU A 108 -7.28 38.44 5.05
N ALA A 109 -7.77 38.91 6.21
CA ALA A 109 -7.68 38.18 7.48
C ALA A 109 -8.43 36.84 7.45
N TYR A 110 -9.62 36.80 6.83
CA TYR A 110 -10.37 35.55 6.66
C TYR A 110 -9.64 34.56 5.75
N ASN A 111 -9.07 35.03 4.65
CA ASN A 111 -8.29 34.19 3.73
C ASN A 111 -7.05 33.63 4.43
N MET A 112 -6.31 34.46 5.17
CA MET A 112 -5.15 34.02 5.96
C MET A 112 -5.53 32.93 6.99
N LEU A 113 -6.64 33.12 7.72
CA LEU A 113 -7.13 32.14 8.68
C LEU A 113 -7.51 30.81 8.00
N ARG A 114 -8.22 30.88 6.87
CA ARG A 114 -8.62 29.70 6.11
C ARG A 114 -7.41 28.94 5.55
N GLU A 115 -6.45 29.65 4.99
CA GLU A 115 -5.20 29.07 4.49
C GLU A 115 -4.40 28.42 5.61
N TRP A 116 -4.31 29.07 6.78
CA TRP A 116 -3.66 28.49 7.95
C TRP A 116 -4.31 27.17 8.38
N ARG A 117 -5.65 27.12 8.48
CA ARG A 117 -6.36 25.88 8.82
C ARG A 117 -6.06 24.77 7.82
N ASN A 118 -6.07 25.09 6.53
CA ASN A 118 -5.76 24.13 5.47
C ASN A 118 -4.32 23.62 5.62
N ARG A 119 -3.32 24.49 5.79
CA ARG A 119 -1.93 24.06 6.02
C ARG A 119 -1.78 23.13 7.23
N CYS A 120 -2.47 23.42 8.34
CA CYS A 120 -2.44 22.53 9.50
C CYS A 120 -3.08 21.16 9.19
N ALA A 121 -4.18 21.13 8.44
CA ALA A 121 -4.81 19.89 8.01
C ALA A 121 -3.93 19.10 7.03
N ASP A 122 -3.32 19.77 6.06
CA ASP A 122 -2.43 19.17 5.06
C ASP A 122 -1.22 18.51 5.72
N LYS A 123 -0.56 19.21 6.65
CA LYS A 123 0.55 18.63 7.46
C LYS A 123 0.14 17.37 8.23
N ALA A 124 -1.08 17.36 8.77
CA ALA A 124 -1.58 16.20 9.52
C ALA A 124 -1.92 15.02 8.60
N ASN A 125 -2.52 15.29 7.44
CA ASN A 125 -2.84 14.28 6.44
C ASN A 125 -1.55 13.65 5.87
N GLU A 126 -0.57 14.48 5.50
CA GLU A 126 0.74 14.04 5.02
C GLU A 126 1.42 13.14 6.06
N TRP A 127 1.39 13.54 7.34
CA TRP A 127 1.94 12.72 8.42
C TRP A 127 1.21 11.37 8.59
N GLU A 128 -0.13 11.35 8.50
CA GLU A 128 -0.90 10.09 8.58
C GLU A 128 -0.58 9.15 7.41
N GLU A 129 -0.43 9.68 6.20
CA GLU A 129 -0.04 8.91 5.01
C GLU A 129 1.37 8.34 5.14
N GLN A 130 2.34 9.16 5.57
CA GLN A 130 3.70 8.72 5.86
C GLN A 130 3.73 7.62 6.92
N LEU A 131 2.99 7.78 8.02
CA LEU A 131 2.89 6.75 9.06
C LEU A 131 2.34 5.43 8.50
N HIS A 132 1.29 5.49 7.68
CA HIS A 132 0.69 4.31 7.08
C HIS A 132 1.70 3.53 6.25
N HIS A 133 2.40 4.20 5.32
CA HIS A 133 3.42 3.58 4.49
C HIS A 133 4.55 2.98 5.31
N ARG A 134 5.08 3.72 6.31
CA ARG A 134 6.17 3.23 7.15
C ARG A 134 5.81 1.97 7.93
N VAL A 135 4.56 1.88 8.41
CA VAL A 135 4.04 0.69 9.11
C VAL A 135 3.93 -0.49 8.15
N GLU A 136 3.43 -0.27 6.94
CA GLU A 136 3.35 -1.31 5.91
C GLU A 136 4.74 -1.81 5.52
N GLU A 137 5.66 -0.93 5.13
CA GLU A 137 7.05 -1.26 4.78
C GLU A 137 7.75 -2.03 5.90
N THR A 138 7.57 -1.61 7.15
CA THR A 138 8.15 -2.29 8.31
C THR A 138 7.56 -3.68 8.52
N THR A 139 6.24 -3.81 8.40
CA THR A 139 5.55 -5.10 8.52
C THR A 139 6.05 -6.05 7.43
N GLU A 140 6.12 -5.58 6.19
CA GLU A 140 6.63 -6.38 5.07
C GLU A 140 8.09 -6.76 5.22
N LEU A 141 8.95 -5.86 5.70
CA LEU A 141 10.37 -6.15 5.93
C LEU A 141 10.55 -7.31 6.90
N VAL A 142 9.75 -7.34 7.96
CA VAL A 142 9.75 -8.38 8.99
C VAL A 142 9.08 -9.66 8.50
N GLU A 143 7.95 -9.54 7.80
CA GLU A 143 7.18 -10.66 7.26
C GLU A 143 7.81 -11.29 6.02
N ARG A 144 8.89 -10.72 5.46
CA ARG A 144 9.71 -11.35 4.41
C ARG A 144 10.33 -12.64 4.94
N LYS A 145 9.49 -13.68 5.02
CA LYS A 145 9.91 -15.07 5.00
C LYS A 145 10.49 -15.28 3.62
N ASP A 146 11.76 -15.65 3.57
CA ASP A 146 12.33 -16.15 2.33
C ASP A 146 11.63 -17.47 2.01
N TYR A 147 10.71 -17.44 1.06
CA TYR A 147 9.98 -18.63 0.66
C TYR A 147 10.85 -19.59 -0.16
N GLU A 148 12.04 -19.17 -0.60
CA GLU A 148 12.97 -20.00 -1.37
C GLU A 148 13.41 -21.25 -0.57
N PRO A 149 14.06 -21.12 0.61
CA PRO A 149 14.47 -22.29 1.39
C PRO A 149 13.28 -23.13 1.86
N VAL A 150 12.14 -22.51 2.17
CA VAL A 150 10.92 -23.22 2.59
C VAL A 150 10.38 -24.07 1.44
N PHE A 151 10.33 -23.52 0.22
CA PHE A 151 9.87 -24.25 -0.95
C PHE A 151 10.81 -25.41 -1.30
N GLU A 152 12.13 -25.17 -1.28
CA GLU A 152 13.13 -26.22 -1.52
C GLU A 152 13.02 -27.37 -0.51
N GLU A 153 12.86 -27.05 0.78
CA GLU A 153 12.66 -28.05 1.84
C GLU A 153 11.38 -28.86 1.60
N MET A 154 10.27 -28.20 1.28
CA MET A 154 8.98 -28.88 1.03
C MET A 154 9.05 -29.79 -0.19
N MET A 155 9.70 -29.36 -1.28
CA MET A 155 9.92 -30.17 -2.46
C MET A 155 10.81 -31.39 -2.17
N ASN A 156 11.89 -31.20 -1.41
CA ASN A 156 12.76 -32.29 -0.98
C ASN A 156 12.00 -33.33 -0.14
N ASN A 157 11.21 -32.86 0.83
CA ASN A 157 10.38 -33.72 1.68
C ASN A 157 9.36 -34.50 0.85
N TYR A 158 8.72 -33.87 -0.15
CA TYR A 158 7.78 -34.53 -1.04
C TYR A 158 8.44 -35.65 -1.85
N TRP A 159 9.60 -35.38 -2.47
CA TRP A 159 10.31 -36.38 -3.25
C TRP A 159 10.86 -37.52 -2.40
N GLN A 160 11.32 -37.24 -1.17
CA GLN A 160 11.70 -38.28 -0.21
C GLN A 160 10.52 -39.18 0.16
N GLN A 161 9.33 -38.61 0.39
CA GLN A 161 8.12 -39.40 0.66
C GLN A 161 7.75 -40.28 -0.53
N CYS A 162 7.86 -39.76 -1.75
CA CYS A 162 7.60 -40.54 -2.96
C CYS A 162 8.51 -41.77 -3.10
N GLN A 163 9.75 -41.71 -2.60
CA GLN A 163 10.67 -42.86 -2.60
C GLN A 163 10.25 -43.99 -1.65
N SER A 164 9.37 -43.72 -0.69
CA SER A 164 8.90 -44.70 0.29
C SER A 164 7.57 -45.36 -0.10
N VAL A 165 7.04 -45.05 -1.29
CA VAL A 165 5.73 -45.54 -1.75
C VAL A 165 5.90 -46.85 -2.51
N ASN A 166 5.45 -47.95 -1.89
CA ASN A 166 5.55 -49.28 -2.47
C ASN A 166 4.22 -49.75 -3.08
N CYS A 167 4.31 -50.59 -4.11
CA CYS A 167 3.17 -51.25 -4.71
C CYS A 167 2.51 -52.21 -3.71
N ARG A 168 1.18 -52.15 -3.58
CA ARG A 168 0.41 -53.00 -2.66
C ARG A 168 0.46 -54.50 -3.02
N GLN A 169 0.72 -54.83 -4.28
CA GLN A 169 0.68 -56.22 -4.76
C GLN A 169 2.05 -56.89 -4.77
N CYS A 170 3.11 -56.22 -5.25
CA CYS A 170 4.45 -56.81 -5.38
C CYS A 170 5.51 -56.22 -4.45
N GLY A 171 5.18 -55.17 -3.69
CA GLY A 171 6.12 -54.48 -2.80
C GLY A 171 7.20 -53.66 -3.51
N ALA A 172 7.26 -53.65 -4.84
CA ALA A 172 8.22 -52.84 -5.60
C ALA A 172 7.93 -51.34 -5.46
N ASN A 173 8.97 -50.51 -5.57
CA ASN A 173 8.83 -49.06 -5.44
C ASN A 173 8.03 -48.47 -6.62
N LEU A 174 7.10 -47.55 -6.34
CA LEU A 174 6.34 -46.87 -7.38
C LEU A 174 7.14 -45.68 -7.94
N SER A 175 7.15 -45.55 -9.27
CA SER A 175 7.79 -44.43 -9.94
C SER A 175 6.82 -43.25 -10.05
N ILE A 176 6.87 -42.34 -9.08
CA ILE A 176 6.18 -41.05 -9.13
C ILE A 176 7.02 -40.11 -10.00
N LYS A 177 6.48 -39.64 -11.13
CA LYS A 177 7.22 -38.85 -12.13
C LYS A 177 6.95 -37.34 -12.08
N GLN A 178 5.93 -36.93 -11.35
CA GLN A 178 5.41 -35.57 -11.32
C GLN A 178 4.78 -35.29 -9.96
N VAL A 179 4.57 -34.02 -9.63
CA VAL A 179 3.87 -33.65 -8.40
C VAL A 179 2.37 -33.83 -8.63
N TYR A 180 1.77 -34.81 -7.94
CA TYR A 180 0.31 -34.97 -7.92
C TYR A 180 -0.28 -34.11 -6.79
N TYR A 181 -1.30 -33.32 -7.11
CA TYR A 181 -2.05 -32.48 -6.15
C TYR A 181 -3.37 -33.12 -5.71
N TYR A 182 -3.79 -34.17 -6.40
CA TYR A 182 -4.99 -34.97 -6.15
C TYR A 182 -4.61 -36.46 -6.18
N SER A 183 -5.50 -37.31 -5.65
CA SER A 183 -5.28 -38.76 -5.66
C SER A 183 -5.20 -39.27 -7.10
N ALA A 184 -4.12 -39.95 -7.45
CA ALA A 184 -3.83 -40.37 -8.81
C ALA A 184 -3.58 -41.88 -8.91
N TYR A 185 -3.98 -42.47 -10.03
CA TYR A 185 -3.66 -43.87 -10.33
C TYR A 185 -2.26 -43.98 -10.92
N VAL A 186 -1.39 -44.71 -10.24
CA VAL A 186 0.00 -44.96 -10.66
C VAL A 186 0.17 -46.45 -10.93
N ALA A 187 0.56 -46.80 -12.15
CA ALA A 187 0.86 -48.17 -12.53
C ALA A 187 2.24 -48.60 -12.01
N CYS A 188 2.32 -49.79 -11.42
CA CYS A 188 3.60 -50.36 -11.01
C CYS A 188 4.40 -50.82 -12.23
N SER A 189 5.65 -50.34 -12.36
CA SER A 189 6.54 -50.74 -13.45
C SER A 189 6.85 -52.23 -13.51
N HIS A 190 6.70 -52.96 -12.38
CA HIS A 190 7.05 -54.38 -12.29
C HIS A 190 5.86 -55.31 -12.57
N CYS A 191 4.72 -55.09 -11.91
CA CYS A 191 3.54 -55.98 -12.01
C CYS A 191 2.35 -55.37 -12.76
N GLN A 192 2.46 -54.12 -13.23
CA GLN A 192 1.41 -53.37 -13.95
C GLN A 192 0.12 -53.13 -13.15
N THR A 193 0.08 -53.49 -11.87
CA THR A 193 -1.05 -53.19 -10.98
C THR A 193 -1.21 -51.68 -10.83
N GLN A 194 -2.45 -51.19 -10.93
CA GLN A 194 -2.78 -49.81 -10.62
C GLN A 194 -2.87 -49.61 -9.10
N ASN A 195 -2.09 -48.66 -8.60
CA ASN A 195 -2.09 -48.26 -7.20
C ASN A 195 -2.63 -46.83 -7.11
N ILE A 196 -3.28 -46.49 -6.00
CA ILE A 196 -3.72 -45.13 -5.73
C ILE A 196 -2.61 -44.45 -4.93
N PHE A 197 -2.06 -43.37 -5.46
CA PHE A 197 -1.15 -42.48 -4.76
C PHE A 197 -1.94 -41.31 -4.18
N GLU A 198 -1.77 -41.06 -2.89
CA GLU A 198 -2.39 -39.93 -2.19
C GLU A 198 -1.30 -38.98 -1.70
N PRO A 199 -1.18 -37.78 -2.31
CA PRO A 199 -0.11 -36.84 -2.00
C PRO A 199 -0.26 -36.10 -0.65
N GLY A 200 -1.36 -36.36 0.07
CA GLY A 200 -1.63 -35.78 1.38
C GLY A 200 -1.81 -34.26 1.36
N THR A 201 -1.44 -33.60 2.46
CA THR A 201 -1.50 -32.13 2.59
C THR A 201 -0.27 -31.45 1.99
N ILE A 202 0.85 -32.16 1.85
CA ILE A 202 2.14 -31.58 1.44
C ILE A 202 2.06 -31.02 0.02
N ALA A 203 1.43 -31.72 -0.94
CA ALA A 203 1.30 -31.18 -2.29
C ALA A 203 0.45 -29.90 -2.35
N ARG A 204 -0.61 -29.80 -1.54
CA ARG A 204 -1.42 -28.57 -1.43
C ARG A 204 -0.62 -27.42 -0.80
N ASP A 205 0.15 -27.73 0.24
CA ASP A 205 1.01 -26.74 0.89
C ASP A 205 2.11 -26.26 -0.09
N ILE A 206 2.65 -27.14 -0.95
CA ILE A 206 3.64 -26.81 -2.00
C ILE A 206 3.06 -25.80 -2.99
N GLU A 207 1.85 -26.02 -3.50
CA GLU A 207 1.18 -25.08 -4.42
C GLU A 207 1.04 -23.69 -3.79
N HIS A 208 0.58 -23.65 -2.54
CA HIS A 208 0.40 -22.41 -1.81
C HIS A 208 1.73 -21.69 -1.53
N THR A 209 2.78 -22.41 -1.16
CA THR A 209 4.12 -21.83 -0.95
C THR A 209 4.73 -21.37 -2.27
N ALA A 210 4.56 -22.11 -3.37
CA ALA A 210 5.03 -21.72 -4.69
C ALA A 210 4.40 -20.39 -5.14
N ARG A 211 3.10 -20.21 -4.89
CA ARG A 211 2.41 -18.95 -5.18
C ARG A 211 3.00 -17.77 -4.41
N LYS A 212 3.24 -17.96 -3.11
CA LYS A 212 3.88 -16.91 -2.28
C LYS A 212 5.28 -16.57 -2.75
N LEU A 213 6.05 -17.58 -3.17
CA LEU A 213 7.39 -17.38 -3.73
C LEU A 213 7.32 -16.63 -5.07
N ALA A 214 6.39 -16.98 -5.95
CA ALA A 214 6.18 -16.29 -7.22
C ALA A 214 5.76 -14.82 -7.02
N GLU A 215 4.89 -14.55 -6.04
CA GLU A 215 4.52 -13.19 -5.62
C GLU A 215 5.74 -12.42 -5.08
N GLN A 216 6.57 -13.04 -4.24
CA GLN A 216 7.82 -12.46 -3.72
C GLN A 216 8.79 -12.09 -4.85
N ARG A 217 9.01 -12.98 -5.82
CA ARG A 217 9.90 -12.73 -6.98
C ARG A 217 9.36 -11.63 -7.91
N SER A 218 8.04 -11.50 -7.99
CA SER A 218 7.36 -10.53 -8.86
C SER A 218 7.14 -9.17 -8.20
N LYS A 219 7.42 -9.02 -6.89
CA LYS A 219 7.10 -7.84 -6.09
C LYS A 219 7.56 -6.51 -6.70
N HIS A 220 8.74 -6.49 -7.33
CA HIS A 220 9.28 -5.30 -7.97
C HIS A 220 8.36 -4.67 -9.03
N PHE A 221 7.49 -5.44 -9.69
CA PHE A 221 6.47 -4.88 -10.60
C PHE A 221 5.32 -4.20 -9.85
N MET A 222 4.91 -4.75 -8.70
CA MET A 222 3.89 -4.12 -7.85
C MET A 222 4.43 -2.82 -7.24
N ASP A 223 5.66 -2.85 -6.71
CA ASP A 223 6.32 -1.66 -6.16
C ASP A 223 6.42 -0.55 -7.23
N ALA A 224 6.74 -0.91 -8.47
CA ALA A 224 6.76 0.03 -9.60
C ALA A 224 5.36 0.58 -9.93
N HIS A 225 4.32 -0.26 -9.90
CA HIS A 225 2.93 0.18 -10.11
C HIS A 225 2.47 1.17 -9.04
N GLU A 226 2.74 0.88 -7.77
CA GLU A 226 2.40 1.78 -6.66
C GLU A 226 3.16 3.10 -6.75
N GLN A 227 4.44 3.04 -7.13
CA GLN A 227 5.24 4.23 -7.38
C GLN A 227 4.64 5.10 -8.49
N ARG A 228 4.18 4.49 -9.60
CA ARG A 228 3.51 5.24 -10.68
C ARG A 228 2.19 5.87 -10.24
N ASN A 229 1.40 5.18 -9.41
CA ASN A 229 0.18 5.77 -8.86
C ASN A 229 0.47 6.95 -7.93
N ARG A 230 1.54 6.89 -7.13
CA ARG A 230 1.98 8.03 -6.31
C ARG A 230 2.41 9.20 -7.19
N GLU A 231 3.22 8.95 -8.21
CA GLU A 231 3.63 9.97 -9.17
C GLU A 231 2.44 10.63 -9.86
N GLU A 232 1.42 9.87 -10.25
CA GLU A 232 0.17 10.40 -10.83
C GLU A 232 -0.52 11.38 -9.86
N ARG A 233 -0.67 10.99 -8.59
CA ARG A 233 -1.29 11.84 -7.56
C ARG A 233 -0.47 13.10 -7.28
N ASP A 234 0.85 12.98 -7.20
CA ASP A 234 1.76 14.11 -6.99
C ASP A 234 1.67 15.09 -8.17
N LEU A 235 1.59 14.58 -9.40
CA LEU A 235 1.40 15.39 -10.60
C LEU A 235 0.04 16.08 -10.59
N TYR A 236 -1.03 15.39 -10.19
CA TYR A 236 -2.36 15.98 -10.01
C TYR A 236 -2.33 17.12 -8.98
N GLN A 237 -1.67 16.92 -7.84
CA GLN A 237 -1.54 17.95 -6.81
C GLN A 237 -0.75 19.17 -7.31
N GLN A 238 0.41 18.96 -7.94
CA GLN A 238 1.20 20.05 -8.55
C GLN A 238 0.40 20.84 -9.59
N MET A 239 -0.39 20.13 -10.40
CA MET A 239 -1.30 20.75 -11.35
C MET A 239 -2.38 21.59 -10.67
N HIS A 240 -3.00 21.06 -9.61
CA HIS A 240 -4.02 21.75 -8.85
C HIS A 240 -3.46 23.04 -8.23
N GLU A 241 -2.30 22.96 -7.58
CA GLU A 241 -1.60 24.12 -7.03
C GLU A 241 -1.30 25.17 -8.11
N LEU A 242 -0.72 24.74 -9.23
CA LEU A 242 -0.42 25.63 -10.34
C LEU A 242 -1.70 26.29 -10.90
N GLN A 243 -2.80 25.54 -11.00
CA GLN A 243 -4.10 26.07 -11.43
C GLN A 243 -4.65 27.15 -10.51
N LEU A 244 -4.40 27.06 -9.20
CA LEU A 244 -4.80 28.07 -8.22
C LEU A 244 -3.99 29.37 -8.37
N THR A 245 -2.76 29.30 -8.88
CA THR A 245 -1.89 30.48 -9.08
C THR A 245 -2.07 31.19 -10.43
N LEU A 246 -2.93 30.68 -11.32
CA LEU A 246 -3.19 31.29 -12.63
C LEU A 246 -4.05 32.54 -12.50
N SER A 247 -3.65 33.61 -13.17
CA SER A 247 -4.53 34.77 -13.38
C SER A 247 -5.68 34.41 -14.33
N MET A 248 -6.77 35.19 -14.27
CA MET A 248 -7.91 34.99 -15.18
C MET A 248 -7.51 35.15 -16.65
N ASP A 249 -6.60 36.07 -16.96
CA ASP A 249 -6.10 36.28 -18.31
C ASP A 249 -5.28 35.07 -18.81
N GLU A 250 -4.42 34.49 -17.97
CA GLU A 250 -3.67 33.26 -18.33
C GLU A 250 -4.61 32.06 -18.54
N ARG A 251 -5.66 31.91 -17.69
CA ARG A 251 -6.70 30.88 -17.86
C ARG A 251 -7.49 31.03 -19.16
N MET A 252 -7.90 32.26 -19.48
CA MET A 252 -8.74 32.55 -20.64
C MET A 252 -7.94 32.50 -21.95
N SER A 253 -6.72 33.04 -21.95
CA SER A 253 -5.87 33.09 -23.13
C SER A 253 -5.20 31.76 -23.47
N LYS A 254 -5.16 30.80 -22.52
CA LYS A 254 -4.50 29.49 -22.68
C LYS A 254 -3.06 29.62 -23.20
N ARG A 255 -2.34 30.63 -22.71
CA ARG A 255 -1.00 31.01 -23.15
C ARG A 255 -0.18 31.49 -21.96
N GLY A 256 1.14 31.39 -22.07
CA GLY A 256 2.09 31.79 -21.03
C GLY A 256 2.78 30.61 -20.34
N ALA A 257 3.86 30.90 -19.63
CA ALA A 257 4.76 29.89 -19.06
C ALA A 257 4.06 28.92 -18.09
N LYS A 258 3.14 29.42 -17.25
CA LYS A 258 2.36 28.57 -16.33
C LYS A 258 1.41 27.63 -17.05
N TYR A 259 0.81 28.06 -18.17
CA TYR A 259 -0.08 27.22 -18.95
C TYR A 259 0.70 26.11 -19.70
N GLU A 260 1.89 26.43 -20.22
CA GLU A 260 2.79 25.42 -20.81
C GLU A 260 3.26 24.40 -19.77
N GLN A 261 3.59 24.84 -18.56
CA GLN A 261 3.91 23.96 -17.45
C GLN A 261 2.73 23.03 -17.10
N LEU A 262 1.51 23.54 -17.10
CA LEU A 262 0.28 22.76 -16.90
C LEU A 262 0.11 21.65 -17.94
N LEU A 263 0.33 21.96 -19.23
CA LEU A 263 0.28 20.96 -20.30
C LEU A 263 1.37 19.90 -20.13
N SER A 264 2.56 20.29 -19.68
CA SER A 264 3.66 19.36 -19.44
C SER A 264 3.37 18.40 -18.27
N LEU A 265 2.72 18.90 -17.22
CA LEU A 265 2.30 18.10 -16.07
C LEU A 265 1.14 17.16 -16.45
N GLU A 266 0.16 17.64 -17.22
CA GLU A 266 -0.94 16.82 -17.74
C GLU A 266 -0.40 15.65 -18.59
N ALA A 267 0.55 15.92 -19.48
CA ALA A 267 1.15 14.88 -20.32
C ALA A 267 1.86 13.80 -19.47
N LYS A 268 2.58 14.21 -18.42
CA LYS A 268 3.20 13.27 -17.47
C LYS A 268 2.16 12.48 -16.66
N ARG A 269 1.08 13.14 -16.23
CA ARG A 269 0.01 12.48 -15.47
C ARG A 269 -0.67 11.41 -16.31
N VAL A 270 -1.05 11.75 -17.54
CA VAL A 270 -1.64 10.81 -18.51
C VAL A 270 -0.68 9.67 -18.82
N GLN A 271 0.63 9.94 -18.90
CA GLN A 271 1.62 8.87 -19.06
C GLN A 271 1.63 7.93 -17.85
N ALA A 272 1.69 8.46 -16.62
CA ALA A 272 1.67 7.67 -15.39
C ALA A 272 0.37 6.85 -15.25
N GLU A 273 -0.77 7.46 -15.57
CA GLU A 273 -2.10 6.83 -15.57
C GLU A 273 -2.19 5.65 -16.55
N ASN A 274 -1.54 5.74 -17.71
CA ASN A 274 -1.49 4.65 -18.69
C ASN A 274 -0.45 3.58 -18.34
N GLU A 275 0.69 3.94 -17.76
CA GLU A 275 1.76 2.99 -17.38
C GLU A 275 1.39 2.14 -16.15
N ALA A 276 0.64 2.69 -15.20
CA ALA A 276 0.22 1.99 -13.98
C ALA A 276 -0.50 0.64 -14.29
N PRO A 277 -1.58 0.58 -15.07
CA PRO A 277 -2.26 -0.68 -15.37
C PRO A 277 -1.35 -1.68 -16.11
N GLU A 278 -0.44 -1.22 -16.97
CA GLU A 278 0.52 -2.10 -17.65
C GLU A 278 1.49 -2.78 -16.68
N LEU A 279 1.94 -2.07 -15.64
CA LEU A 279 2.81 -2.63 -14.60
C LEU A 279 2.07 -3.67 -13.75
N LEU A 280 0.80 -3.42 -13.46
CA LEU A 280 -0.05 -4.38 -12.75
C LEU A 280 -0.29 -5.64 -13.59
N ASP A 281 -0.55 -5.49 -14.89
CA ASP A 281 -0.68 -6.62 -15.81
C ASP A 281 0.63 -7.43 -15.90
N LYS A 282 1.78 -6.75 -15.97
CA LYS A 282 3.11 -7.40 -15.92
C LYS A 282 3.33 -8.16 -14.61
N TYR A 283 2.93 -7.58 -13.47
CA TYR A 283 3.01 -8.24 -12.17
C TYR A 283 2.25 -9.57 -12.18
N TYR A 284 0.97 -9.54 -12.57
CA TYR A 284 0.16 -10.77 -12.62
C TYR A 284 0.73 -11.79 -13.59
N ARG A 285 1.14 -11.37 -14.80
CA ARG A 285 1.72 -12.30 -15.77
C ARG A 285 2.99 -12.94 -15.23
N ASN A 286 3.87 -12.15 -14.62
CA ASN A 286 5.13 -12.64 -14.07
C ASN A 286 4.92 -13.64 -12.93
N ILE A 287 3.88 -13.47 -12.10
CA ILE A 287 3.52 -14.48 -11.09
C ILE A 287 3.24 -15.83 -11.74
N PHE A 288 2.45 -15.87 -12.81
CA PHE A 288 2.14 -17.12 -13.49
C PHE A 288 3.36 -17.71 -14.20
N ASP A 289 4.20 -16.88 -14.81
CA ASP A 289 5.45 -17.34 -15.43
C ASP A 289 6.42 -17.92 -14.38
N GLU A 290 6.52 -17.33 -13.19
CA GLU A 290 7.28 -17.88 -12.07
C GLU A 290 6.65 -19.17 -11.50
N LEU A 291 5.32 -19.22 -11.37
CA LEU A 291 4.61 -20.43 -10.97
C LEU A 291 4.86 -21.59 -11.94
N ASN A 292 4.89 -21.33 -13.24
CA ASN A 292 5.19 -22.35 -14.26
C ASN A 292 6.64 -22.86 -14.16
N LYS A 293 7.59 -22.00 -13.76
CA LYS A 293 8.97 -22.43 -13.49
C LYS A 293 9.06 -23.30 -12.23
N LEU A 294 8.32 -22.94 -11.18
CA LEU A 294 8.32 -23.67 -9.91
C LEU A 294 7.57 -25.01 -10.04
N LEU A 295 6.43 -25.00 -10.72
CA LEU A 295 5.47 -26.11 -10.82
C LEU A 295 5.07 -26.35 -12.29
N PRO A 296 5.97 -26.91 -13.12
CA PRO A 296 5.72 -27.08 -14.55
C PRO A 296 4.54 -28.02 -14.85
N ASP A 297 4.27 -28.98 -13.96
CA ASP A 297 3.15 -29.92 -14.10
C ASP A 297 1.76 -29.24 -14.07
N LEU A 298 1.68 -27.99 -13.59
CA LEU A 298 0.44 -27.21 -13.50
C LEU A 298 0.33 -26.10 -14.56
N GLU A 299 1.25 -26.03 -15.53
CA GLU A 299 1.30 -24.94 -16.51
C GLU A 299 -0.05 -24.69 -17.23
N GLU A 300 -0.72 -25.76 -17.68
CA GLU A 300 -2.01 -25.63 -18.36
C GLU A 300 -3.11 -25.11 -17.41
N HIS A 301 -3.06 -25.49 -16.14
CA HIS A 301 -4.01 -25.01 -15.12
C HIS A 301 -3.79 -23.54 -14.81
N HIS A 302 -2.53 -23.13 -14.62
CA HIS A 302 -2.14 -21.74 -14.39
C HIS A 302 -2.57 -20.84 -15.55
N GLU A 303 -2.34 -21.26 -16.79
CA GLU A 303 -2.71 -20.47 -17.98
C GLU A 303 -4.23 -20.33 -18.11
N LYS A 304 -5.01 -21.40 -17.91
CA LYS A 304 -6.49 -21.32 -17.88
C LYS A 304 -6.98 -20.36 -16.81
N PHE A 305 -6.36 -20.38 -15.63
CA PHE A 305 -6.74 -19.49 -14.54
C PHE A 305 -6.38 -18.02 -14.84
N PHE A 306 -5.19 -17.76 -15.40
CA PHE A 306 -4.77 -16.43 -15.85
C PHE A 306 -5.74 -15.85 -16.89
N LEU A 307 -6.09 -16.63 -17.93
CA LEU A 307 -7.04 -16.21 -18.96
C LEU A 307 -8.44 -15.91 -18.38
N SER A 308 -8.89 -16.71 -17.42
CA SER A 308 -10.15 -16.48 -16.69
C SER A 308 -10.12 -15.18 -15.88
N LEU A 309 -9.03 -14.93 -15.16
CA LEU A 309 -8.81 -13.67 -14.43
C LEU A 309 -8.85 -12.47 -15.38
N GLN A 310 -8.10 -12.53 -16.48
CA GLN A 310 -8.06 -11.44 -17.46
C GLN A 310 -9.44 -11.18 -18.10
N ALA A 311 -10.19 -12.24 -18.41
CA ALA A 311 -11.55 -12.12 -18.93
C ALA A 311 -12.51 -11.47 -17.93
N ASN A 312 -12.34 -11.73 -16.63
CA ASN A 312 -13.13 -11.09 -15.59
C ASN A 312 -12.77 -9.61 -15.44
N TYR A 313 -11.48 -9.25 -15.42
CA TYR A 313 -11.05 -7.85 -15.36
C TYR A 313 -11.59 -7.02 -16.53
N LYS A 314 -11.47 -7.52 -17.77
CA LYS A 314 -12.03 -6.87 -18.96
C LYS A 314 -13.54 -6.64 -18.89
N ARG A 315 -14.29 -7.53 -18.24
CA ARG A 315 -15.73 -7.38 -18.01
C ARG A 315 -16.06 -6.31 -16.96
N TYR A 316 -15.17 -6.06 -16.01
CA TYR A 316 -15.34 -5.00 -15.01
C TYR A 316 -14.95 -3.63 -15.56
N ASP A 317 -13.87 -3.52 -16.34
CA ASP A 317 -13.50 -2.25 -16.99
C ASP A 317 -14.49 -1.83 -18.07
N GLY A 318 -15.05 -2.79 -18.82
CA GLY A 318 -16.15 -2.52 -19.77
C GLY A 318 -17.43 -1.98 -19.12
N LYS A 319 -17.58 -2.10 -17.79
CA LYS A 319 -18.66 -1.47 -17.01
C LYS A 319 -18.29 -0.09 -16.45
N ARG A 320 -17.00 0.24 -16.36
CA ARG A 320 -16.54 1.61 -16.01
C ARG A 320 -16.57 2.54 -17.22
N SER A 321 -16.44 2.04 -18.45
CA SER A 321 -16.38 2.88 -19.67
C SER A 321 -17.73 3.30 -20.28
N THR A 322 -18.86 3.11 -19.59
CA THR A 322 -20.19 3.52 -20.09
C THR A 322 -20.82 4.71 -19.36
N ASN A 323 -20.04 5.43 -18.54
CA ASN A 323 -20.43 6.76 -18.05
C ASN A 323 -19.46 7.82 -18.58
N LEU A 324 -19.59 8.12 -19.87
CA LEU A 324 -19.34 9.46 -20.40
C LEU A 324 -20.68 10.07 -20.79
#